data_AF-A0A350XZ58-F1
#
_entry.id   AF-A0A350XZ58-F1
#
_cell.length_a   1.000
_cell.length_b   1.000
_cell.length_c   1.000
_cell.angle_alpha   90.00
_cell.angle_beta   90.00
_cell.angle_gamma   90.00
#
_symmetry.space_group_name_H-M   'P 1'
#
loop_
_entity.id
_entity.type
_entity.pdbx_description
1 polymer ?
#
loop_
_entity_poly.entity_id
_entity_poly.type
_entity_poly.pdbx_seq_one_letter_code
_entity_poly.pdbx_strand_id
1 'polypeptide(L)'
;MVHTRKIISVLLIITLLAGCIGLSVNAADSLLLPDYTMTKSEWDSYWNTVEGDNTQIALTPGADATQLNFNWHSERKAAVPMVKIADNENMENAKLFLGYITLADNDQQTNRVTVTGLKENTKYYYSYSLGKDNWSEPEFYFSRSADSFKALLVGDIQCSALDDGTGYKDATNWNTTLNTALKKYPDTSFIISCGDQTQTGASAIEWAATLSPKAMRNLPMATTIGNHDHKGSTYQHYVNNPNSQLISTSKTGTPYWFRYGDVLFVVFNTTNANVFESHALAERAILANPDAKWRVALFHHDLYGTGHHAIDNDNYMLQGVYSAIMDKFEFDLAFD
;
A
#
# COMPACT_ATOMS: atom_id res chain seq x y z
N MET A 1 36.25 -86.39 8.11
CA MET A 1 35.69 -85.45 7.12
C MET A 1 35.66 -84.09 7.80
N VAL A 2 36.73 -83.29 7.67
CA VAL A 2 36.93 -82.27 6.60
C VAL A 2 35.90 -81.14 6.80
N HIS A 3 36.22 -79.88 7.10
CA HIS A 3 37.48 -79.14 7.12
C HIS A 3 37.30 -77.77 7.85
N THR A 4 38.31 -77.39 8.65
CA THR A 4 38.99 -76.06 8.68
C THR A 4 38.18 -74.80 9.04
N ARG A 5 38.25 -74.29 10.28
CA ARG A 5 39.17 -73.24 10.80
C ARG A 5 39.36 -72.01 9.89
N LYS A 6 39.02 -70.81 10.40
CA LYS A 6 39.99 -69.74 10.77
C LYS A 6 39.31 -68.52 11.40
N ILE A 7 39.90 -68.07 12.50
CA ILE A 7 39.73 -66.77 13.19
C ILE A 7 40.23 -65.65 12.27
N ILE A 8 39.61 -64.46 12.32
CA ILE A 8 40.26 -63.13 12.27
C ILE A 8 39.25 -62.10 12.84
N SER A 9 39.70 -61.35 13.84
CA SER A 9 39.05 -60.15 14.38
C SER A 9 39.23 -58.96 13.44
N VAL A 10 38.20 -58.11 13.25
CA VAL A 10 38.38 -56.72 12.80
C VAL A 10 37.39 -55.82 13.53
N LEU A 11 37.96 -54.85 14.26
CA LEU A 11 37.34 -53.66 14.80
C LEU A 11 37.00 -52.71 13.63
N LEU A 12 35.78 -52.18 13.52
CA LEU A 12 35.52 -50.98 12.72
C LEU A 12 34.72 -49.96 13.54
N ILE A 13 35.45 -48.96 14.00
CA ILE A 13 34.96 -47.63 14.35
C ILE A 13 34.60 -46.93 13.03
N ILE A 14 33.46 -46.23 12.94
CA ILE A 14 33.27 -44.95 12.20
C ILE A 14 31.89 -44.34 12.57
N THR A 15 32.00 -43.25 13.32
CA THR A 15 31.19 -42.01 13.39
C THR A 15 29.90 -41.84 12.57
N LEU A 16 28.85 -41.37 13.26
CA LEU A 16 27.94 -40.32 12.77
C LEU A 16 27.41 -39.51 13.96
N LEU A 17 28.28 -38.63 14.48
CA LEU A 17 27.90 -37.45 15.24
C LEU A 17 28.23 -36.25 14.35
N ALA A 18 27.23 -35.75 13.64
CA ALA A 18 27.13 -34.38 13.10
C ALA A 18 25.90 -34.34 12.19
N GLY A 19 24.78 -33.91 12.73
CA GLY A 19 23.57 -33.76 11.95
C GLY A 19 22.54 -32.99 12.73
N CYS A 20 22.42 -31.71 12.39
CA CYS A 20 21.27 -30.85 12.65
C CYS A 20 21.21 -30.22 14.05
N ILE A 21 22.13 -29.28 14.32
CA ILE A 21 21.66 -28.00 14.87
C ILE A 21 21.11 -27.22 13.68
N GLY A 22 19.92 -27.63 13.22
CA GLY A 22 19.06 -26.75 12.45
C GLY A 22 18.45 -25.81 13.46
N LEU A 23 18.97 -24.59 13.55
CA LEU A 23 18.25 -23.51 14.22
C LEU A 23 16.91 -23.38 13.51
N SER A 24 15.85 -23.87 14.15
CA SER A 24 14.48 -23.58 13.76
C SER A 24 14.24 -22.10 14.01
N VAL A 25 14.56 -21.28 13.02
CA VAL A 25 14.03 -19.91 12.94
C VAL A 25 12.53 -20.10 12.73
N ASN A 26 11.72 -19.69 13.70
CA ASN A 26 10.27 -19.74 13.59
C ASN A 26 9.87 -19.01 12.30
N ALA A 27 9.04 -19.64 11.46
CA ALA A 27 8.57 -19.04 10.19
C ALA A 27 7.91 -17.65 10.39
N ALA A 28 7.46 -17.33 11.61
CA ALA A 28 6.94 -16.01 11.98
C ALA A 28 7.99 -14.88 11.98
N ASP A 29 9.25 -15.15 12.31
CA ASP A 29 10.32 -14.14 12.24
C ASP A 29 10.68 -13.78 10.79
N SER A 30 10.30 -14.62 9.81
CA SER A 30 10.64 -14.45 8.39
C SER A 30 9.72 -13.50 7.61
N LEU A 31 8.59 -13.07 8.20
CA LEU A 31 7.62 -12.19 7.55
C LEU A 31 7.71 -10.74 8.02
N LEU A 32 8.72 -10.34 8.77
CA LEU A 32 8.84 -8.96 9.24
C LEU A 32 9.40 -8.04 8.14
N LEU A 33 8.90 -6.81 8.06
CA LEU A 33 9.52 -5.77 7.24
C LEU A 33 10.93 -5.49 7.77
N PRO A 34 11.91 -5.22 6.88
CA PRO A 34 13.25 -4.83 7.32
C PRO A 34 13.23 -3.46 8.00
N ASP A 35 14.25 -3.16 8.80
CA ASP A 35 14.45 -1.81 9.33
C ASP A 35 14.94 -0.90 8.18
N TYR A 36 14.09 0.02 7.74
CA TYR A 36 14.39 0.99 6.69
C TYR A 36 15.02 2.28 7.23
N THR A 37 15.31 2.36 8.54
CA THR A 37 15.95 3.55 9.14
C THR A 37 17.28 3.82 8.46
N MET A 38 17.49 5.07 8.04
CA MET A 38 18.73 5.54 7.42
C MET A 38 19.33 6.64 8.27
N THR A 39 20.67 6.69 8.33
CA THR A 39 21.37 7.91 8.73
C THR A 39 21.10 9.03 7.71
N LYS A 40 21.36 10.28 8.11
CA LYS A 40 21.20 11.42 7.21
C LYS A 40 21.97 11.25 5.89
N SER A 41 23.22 10.82 5.97
CA SER A 41 24.07 10.62 4.77
C SER A 41 23.56 9.52 3.85
N GLU A 42 23.01 8.43 4.40
CA GLU A 42 22.42 7.35 3.60
C GLU A 42 21.13 7.82 2.92
N TRP A 43 20.27 8.54 3.66
CA TRP A 43 19.07 9.15 3.11
C TRP A 43 19.40 10.12 1.99
N ASP A 44 20.37 11.02 2.19
CA ASP A 44 20.76 12.01 1.17
C ASP A 44 21.30 11.33 -0.10
N SER A 45 22.11 10.28 0.06
CA SER A 45 22.60 9.50 -1.07
C SER A 45 21.48 8.77 -1.81
N TYR A 46 20.50 8.22 -1.09
CA TYR A 46 19.35 7.54 -1.68
C TYR A 46 18.39 8.54 -2.35
N TRP A 47 18.10 9.66 -1.70
CA TRP A 47 17.24 10.72 -2.21
C TRP A 47 17.71 11.20 -3.58
N ASN A 48 19.02 11.43 -3.77
CA ASN A 48 19.59 11.80 -5.06
C ASN A 48 19.32 10.80 -6.20
N THR A 49 18.89 9.57 -5.88
CA THR A 49 18.51 8.55 -6.88
C THR A 49 17.02 8.53 -7.21
N VAL A 50 16.18 9.16 -6.38
CA VAL A 50 14.70 9.10 -6.50
C VAL A 50 14.03 10.48 -6.51
N GLU A 51 14.77 11.56 -6.25
CA GLU A 51 14.28 12.93 -6.28
C GLU A 51 13.62 13.26 -7.63
N GLY A 52 12.36 13.68 -7.59
CA GLY A 52 11.59 14.00 -8.79
C GLY A 52 11.20 12.79 -9.66
N ASP A 53 11.56 11.56 -9.27
CA ASP A 53 11.15 10.35 -9.99
C ASP A 53 9.67 10.04 -9.72
N ASN A 54 8.82 10.49 -10.64
CA ASN A 54 7.39 10.27 -10.60
C ASN A 54 6.95 8.90 -11.14
N THR A 55 7.90 8.05 -11.55
CA THR A 55 7.66 6.70 -12.10
C THR A 55 7.73 5.59 -11.06
N GLN A 56 8.06 5.94 -9.81
CA GLN A 56 8.06 5.04 -8.68
C GLN A 56 6.72 4.30 -8.52
N ILE A 57 6.80 2.99 -8.27
CA ILE A 57 5.63 2.11 -8.10
C ILE A 57 4.89 2.43 -6.79
N ALA A 58 3.58 2.66 -6.88
CA ALA A 58 2.68 2.81 -5.76
C ALA A 58 1.84 1.54 -5.57
N LEU A 59 1.65 1.15 -4.31
CA LEU A 59 0.82 0.02 -3.92
C LEU A 59 -0.42 0.49 -3.17
N THR A 60 -1.58 -0.04 -3.52
CA THR A 60 -2.84 0.16 -2.80
C THR A 60 -3.44 -1.19 -2.41
N PRO A 61 -4.20 -1.29 -1.30
CA PRO A 61 -4.93 -2.51 -1.00
C PRO A 61 -5.83 -2.95 -2.17
N GLY A 62 -5.92 -4.25 -2.41
CA GLY A 62 -6.90 -4.81 -3.32
C GLY A 62 -8.30 -4.81 -2.73
N ALA A 63 -9.29 -5.36 -3.47
CA ALA A 63 -10.67 -5.41 -2.98
C ALA A 63 -10.83 -6.23 -1.68
N ASP A 64 -9.95 -7.22 -1.50
CA ASP A 64 -9.82 -8.07 -0.33
C ASP A 64 -8.33 -8.40 -0.06
N ALA A 65 -8.04 -9.08 1.04
CA ALA A 65 -6.67 -9.43 1.47
C ALA A 65 -5.92 -10.39 0.51
N THR A 66 -6.61 -11.02 -0.44
CA THR A 66 -6.00 -11.89 -1.47
C THR A 66 -5.54 -11.11 -2.70
N GLN A 67 -5.72 -9.79 -2.70
CA GLN A 67 -5.45 -8.92 -3.84
C GLN A 67 -4.50 -7.77 -3.46
N LEU A 68 -3.68 -7.38 -4.43
CA LEU A 68 -2.77 -6.23 -4.32
C LEU A 68 -2.81 -5.42 -5.61
N ASN A 69 -2.95 -4.11 -5.48
CA ASN A 69 -3.04 -3.20 -6.60
C ASN A 69 -1.73 -2.43 -6.78
N PHE A 70 -1.30 -2.32 -8.03
CA PHE A 70 -0.08 -1.66 -8.46
C PHE A 70 -0.43 -0.48 -9.36
N ASN A 71 0.32 0.62 -9.21
CA ASN A 71 0.24 1.82 -10.05
C ASN A 71 1.64 2.37 -10.32
N TRP A 72 1.98 2.70 -11.57
CA TRP A 72 3.21 3.45 -11.88
C TRP A 72 3.06 4.27 -13.16
N HIS A 73 3.92 5.28 -13.34
CA HIS A 73 3.97 6.07 -14.58
C HIS A 73 4.91 5.45 -15.60
N SER A 74 4.62 5.68 -16.88
CA SER A 74 5.55 5.44 -17.99
C SER A 74 5.34 6.47 -19.09
N GLU A 75 6.24 6.48 -20.07
CA GLU A 75 6.02 7.18 -21.33
C GLU A 75 4.71 6.72 -22.00
N ARG A 76 4.07 7.62 -22.74
CA ARG A 76 2.84 7.34 -23.46
C ARG A 76 3.05 6.31 -24.57
N LYS A 77 2.03 5.46 -24.78
CA LYS A 77 2.04 4.33 -25.74
C LYS A 77 3.01 3.20 -25.37
N ALA A 78 3.45 3.13 -24.10
CA ALA A 78 4.08 1.92 -23.60
C ALA A 78 3.12 0.73 -23.75
N ALA A 79 3.70 -0.48 -23.80
CA ALA A 79 2.96 -1.72 -23.96
C ALA A 79 1.93 -1.94 -22.83
N VAL A 80 1.06 -2.94 -23.00
CA VAL A 80 0.10 -3.34 -21.97
C VAL A 80 0.86 -3.54 -20.65
N PRO A 81 0.43 -2.89 -19.55
CA PRO A 81 1.14 -2.98 -18.29
C PRO A 81 0.95 -4.36 -17.67
N MET A 82 2.02 -4.87 -17.09
CA MET A 82 2.06 -6.23 -16.55
C MET A 82 2.80 -6.25 -15.22
N VAL A 83 2.33 -7.13 -14.33
CA VAL A 83 3.05 -7.52 -13.12
C VAL A 83 3.23 -9.03 -13.17
N LYS A 84 4.45 -9.51 -12.93
CA LYS A 84 4.71 -10.91 -12.61
C LYS A 84 4.99 -11.05 -11.13
N ILE A 85 4.49 -12.11 -10.50
CA ILE A 85 4.66 -12.37 -9.07
C ILE A 85 4.92 -13.86 -8.80
N ALA A 86 5.85 -14.14 -7.90
CA ALA A 86 6.20 -15.49 -7.46
C ALA A 86 6.43 -15.51 -5.95
N ASP A 87 6.40 -16.69 -5.32
CA ASP A 87 6.72 -16.91 -3.90
C ASP A 87 8.20 -17.27 -3.68
N ASN A 88 9.04 -17.01 -4.69
CA ASN A 88 10.48 -17.26 -4.66
C ASN A 88 11.25 -16.09 -5.30
N GLU A 89 12.44 -15.81 -4.76
CA GLU A 89 13.28 -14.67 -5.14
C GLU A 89 13.77 -14.73 -6.59
N ASN A 90 13.97 -15.94 -7.13
CA ASN A 90 14.38 -16.15 -8.52
C ASN A 90 13.26 -15.87 -9.54
N MET A 91 12.04 -15.56 -9.08
CA MET A 91 10.87 -15.36 -9.93
C MET A 91 10.54 -16.56 -10.84
N GLU A 92 10.91 -17.77 -10.41
CA GLU A 92 10.61 -19.01 -11.12
C GLU A 92 9.10 -19.27 -11.10
N ASN A 93 8.56 -19.66 -12.26
CA ASN A 93 7.12 -19.92 -12.45
C ASN A 93 6.22 -18.74 -12.02
N ALA A 94 6.72 -17.50 -12.15
CA ALA A 94 5.96 -16.31 -11.81
C ALA A 94 4.63 -16.25 -12.57
N LYS A 95 3.56 -15.95 -11.85
CA LYS A 95 2.24 -15.70 -12.44
C LYS A 95 2.21 -14.30 -13.04
N LEU A 96 1.71 -14.18 -14.25
CA LEU A 96 1.59 -12.92 -14.98
C LEU A 96 0.17 -12.36 -14.87
N PHE A 97 0.06 -11.08 -14.54
CA PHE A 97 -1.18 -10.33 -14.47
C PHE A 97 -1.10 -9.16 -15.44
N LEU A 98 -2.16 -8.96 -16.23
CA LEU A 98 -2.29 -7.85 -17.16
C LEU A 98 -3.10 -6.72 -16.52
N GLY A 99 -2.76 -5.50 -16.89
CA GLY A 99 -3.41 -4.30 -16.41
C GLY A 99 -4.06 -3.46 -17.50
N TYR A 100 -4.39 -2.23 -17.13
CA TYR A 100 -4.91 -1.21 -18.03
C TYR A 100 -4.17 0.12 -17.84
N ILE A 101 -4.33 1.01 -18.81
CA ILE A 101 -3.68 2.32 -18.83
C ILE A 101 -4.71 3.45 -18.73
N THR A 102 -4.32 4.57 -18.12
CA THR A 102 -5.01 5.85 -18.31
C THR A 102 -4.01 6.93 -18.69
N LEU A 103 -4.47 8.00 -19.31
CA LEU A 103 -3.61 9.16 -19.56
C LEU A 103 -3.27 9.86 -18.24
N ALA A 104 -2.05 10.40 -18.17
CA ALA A 104 -1.58 11.27 -17.11
C ALA A 104 -1.06 12.58 -17.72
N ASP A 105 -0.66 13.52 -16.88
CA ASP A 105 -0.06 14.79 -17.32
C ASP A 105 1.31 14.56 -18.00
N ASN A 106 1.85 15.62 -18.62
CA ASN A 106 3.21 15.63 -19.21
C ASN A 106 3.49 14.55 -20.27
N ASP A 107 2.48 14.20 -21.08
CA ASP A 107 2.56 13.14 -22.11
C ASP A 107 3.00 11.77 -21.54
N GLN A 108 2.64 11.51 -20.28
CA GLN A 108 2.80 10.20 -19.64
C GLN A 108 1.48 9.42 -19.64
N GLN A 109 1.59 8.15 -19.26
CA GLN A 109 0.44 7.32 -18.91
C GLN A 109 0.64 6.72 -17.52
N THR A 110 -0.48 6.42 -16.86
CA THR A 110 -0.51 5.62 -15.64
C THR A 110 -0.84 4.18 -15.99
N ASN A 111 -0.05 3.26 -15.47
CA ASN A 111 -0.19 1.82 -15.61
C ASN A 111 -0.81 1.25 -14.34
N ARG A 112 -1.86 0.43 -14.45
CA ARG A 112 -2.54 -0.16 -13.28
C ARG A 112 -2.73 -1.64 -13.45
N VAL A 113 -2.27 -2.42 -12.47
CA VAL A 113 -2.41 -3.89 -12.45
C VAL A 113 -2.94 -4.32 -11.10
N THR A 114 -3.85 -5.29 -11.11
CA THR A 114 -4.33 -5.97 -9.89
C THR A 114 -3.83 -7.41 -9.92
N VAL A 115 -3.06 -7.78 -8.91
CA VAL A 115 -2.70 -9.16 -8.62
C VAL A 115 -3.77 -9.76 -7.73
N THR A 116 -4.14 -11.02 -7.98
CA THR A 116 -5.16 -11.75 -7.22
C THR A 116 -4.67 -13.13 -6.79
N GLY A 117 -5.35 -13.74 -5.81
CA GLY A 117 -5.05 -15.09 -5.34
C GLY A 117 -3.78 -15.18 -4.50
N LEU A 118 -3.41 -14.09 -3.82
CA LEU A 118 -2.38 -14.09 -2.79
C LEU A 118 -2.85 -14.93 -1.61
N LYS A 119 -1.97 -15.79 -1.12
CA LYS A 119 -2.19 -16.55 0.11
C LYS A 119 -1.71 -15.72 1.28
N GLU A 120 -2.42 -15.76 2.40
CA GLU A 120 -1.98 -15.07 3.62
C GLU A 120 -0.60 -15.54 4.08
N ASN A 121 0.07 -14.71 4.88
CA ASN A 121 1.34 -15.02 5.55
C ASN A 121 2.40 -15.56 4.59
N THR A 122 2.47 -14.98 3.39
CA THR A 122 3.37 -15.43 2.32
C THR A 122 4.25 -14.27 1.86
N LYS A 123 5.56 -14.54 1.76
CA LYS A 123 6.52 -13.67 1.09
C LYS A 123 6.44 -13.90 -0.41
N TYR A 124 6.11 -12.83 -1.14
CA TYR A 124 6.12 -12.78 -2.58
C TYR A 124 7.26 -11.90 -3.08
N TYR A 125 7.62 -12.09 -4.33
CA TYR A 125 8.48 -11.22 -5.12
C TYR A 125 7.72 -10.83 -6.37
N TYR A 126 7.73 -9.55 -6.71
CA TYR A 126 7.04 -9.00 -7.88
C TYR A 126 8.00 -8.19 -8.74
N SER A 127 7.69 -8.12 -10.03
CA SER A 127 8.36 -7.25 -10.98
C SER A 127 7.32 -6.72 -11.96
N TYR A 128 7.46 -5.47 -12.36
CA TYR A 128 6.50 -4.77 -13.21
C TYR A 128 7.14 -4.32 -14.52
N SER A 129 6.32 -4.22 -15.57
CA SER A 129 6.80 -3.90 -16.92
C SER A 129 7.23 -2.44 -17.03
N LEU A 130 8.46 -2.21 -17.51
CA LEU A 130 9.02 -0.90 -17.87
C LEU A 130 8.99 -0.65 -19.39
N GLY A 131 8.34 -1.56 -20.13
CA GLY A 131 8.28 -1.60 -21.59
C GLY A 131 7.83 -2.99 -22.05
N LYS A 132 7.85 -3.25 -23.36
CA LYS A 132 7.41 -4.55 -23.91
C LYS A 132 8.23 -5.73 -23.37
N ASP A 133 9.55 -5.55 -23.27
CA ASP A 133 10.50 -6.62 -22.91
C ASP A 133 11.40 -6.24 -21.72
N ASN A 134 11.19 -5.06 -21.12
CA ASN A 134 11.93 -4.57 -19.96
C ASN A 134 11.09 -4.69 -18.69
N TRP A 135 11.72 -5.13 -17.62
CA TRP A 135 11.11 -5.39 -16.33
C TRP A 135 11.89 -4.66 -15.22
N SER A 136 11.20 -4.26 -14.16
CA SER A 136 11.87 -3.81 -12.94
C SER A 136 12.69 -4.95 -12.34
N GLU A 137 13.69 -4.59 -11.53
CA GLU A 137 14.26 -5.56 -10.59
C GLU A 137 13.16 -6.09 -9.65
N PRO A 138 13.26 -7.35 -9.16
CA PRO A 138 12.29 -7.89 -8.24
C PRO A 138 12.27 -7.15 -6.90
N GLU A 139 11.08 -6.78 -6.46
CA GLU A 139 10.80 -6.25 -5.12
C GLU A 139 9.98 -7.28 -4.33
N PHE A 140 10.14 -7.33 -3.01
CA PHE A 140 9.35 -8.28 -2.20
C PHE A 140 8.01 -7.69 -1.75
N TYR A 141 7.08 -8.54 -1.33
CA TYR A 141 5.85 -8.13 -0.65
C TYR A 141 5.44 -9.20 0.35
N PHE A 142 5.00 -8.79 1.53
CA PHE A 142 4.45 -9.71 2.52
C PHE A 142 2.94 -9.57 2.57
N SER A 143 2.25 -10.59 2.06
CA SER A 143 0.84 -10.78 2.38
C SER A 143 0.71 -11.13 3.86
N ARG A 144 -0.22 -10.49 4.57
CA ARG A 144 -0.45 -10.70 6.01
C ARG A 144 -1.66 -11.58 6.24
N SER A 145 -1.88 -11.92 7.51
CA SER A 145 -3.09 -12.61 7.92
C SER A 145 -4.30 -11.69 7.80
N ALA A 146 -5.43 -12.23 7.34
CA ALA A 146 -6.71 -11.52 7.36
C ALA A 146 -7.42 -11.66 8.73
N ASP A 147 -7.06 -12.67 9.53
CA ASP A 147 -7.65 -12.90 10.86
C ASP A 147 -7.17 -11.88 11.92
N SER A 148 -5.92 -11.44 11.82
CA SER A 148 -5.33 -10.44 12.72
C SER A 148 -4.28 -9.64 11.97
N PHE A 149 -4.51 -8.33 11.86
CA PHE A 149 -3.65 -7.43 11.09
C PHE A 149 -3.39 -6.12 11.83
N LYS A 150 -2.41 -5.35 11.35
CA LYS A 150 -2.11 -4.01 11.83
C LYS A 150 -2.16 -3.03 10.66
N ALA A 151 -2.87 -1.93 10.82
CA ALA A 151 -2.80 -0.79 9.92
C ALA A 151 -2.13 0.39 10.62
N LEU A 152 -1.28 1.12 9.91
CA LEU A 152 -0.77 2.41 10.38
C LEU A 152 -1.70 3.51 9.90
N LEU A 153 -2.28 4.26 10.84
CA LEU A 153 -3.08 5.44 10.54
C LEU A 153 -2.16 6.66 10.49
N VAL A 154 -2.21 7.40 9.40
CA VAL A 154 -1.52 8.67 9.18
C VAL A 154 -2.46 9.66 8.51
N GLY A 155 -2.17 10.95 8.62
CA GLY A 155 -2.83 12.03 7.89
C GLY A 155 -1.78 13.10 7.59
N ASP A 156 -2.07 13.96 6.62
CA ASP A 156 -1.28 15.17 6.35
C ASP A 156 0.21 14.88 6.15
N ILE A 157 0.51 13.84 5.35
CA ILE A 157 1.88 13.60 4.89
C ILE A 157 2.39 14.85 4.16
N GLN A 158 1.50 15.44 3.37
CA GLN A 158 1.53 16.80 2.83
C GLN A 158 2.90 17.21 2.29
N CYS A 159 3.54 16.31 1.52
CA CYS A 159 4.84 16.62 0.94
C CYS A 159 4.72 17.83 0.01
N SER A 160 5.54 18.85 0.26
CA SER A 160 5.54 20.12 -0.47
C SER A 160 6.83 20.34 -1.23
N ALA A 161 6.72 20.58 -2.54
CA ALA A 161 7.84 21.04 -3.35
C ALA A 161 7.89 22.58 -3.45
N LEU A 162 7.00 23.31 -2.75
CA LEU A 162 6.92 24.76 -2.84
C LEU A 162 8.12 25.47 -2.19
N ASP A 163 8.65 24.89 -1.11
CA ASP A 163 9.71 25.52 -0.31
C ASP A 163 11.10 25.30 -0.90
N ASP A 164 11.42 24.08 -1.34
CA ASP A 164 12.76 23.67 -1.80
C ASP A 164 12.80 23.21 -3.27
N GLY A 165 11.66 23.18 -3.95
CA GLY A 165 11.54 22.76 -5.35
C GLY A 165 11.50 21.25 -5.56
N THR A 166 11.76 20.43 -4.53
CA THR A 166 11.97 18.99 -4.69
C THR A 166 11.18 18.11 -3.71
N GLY A 167 10.67 18.69 -2.63
CA GLY A 167 9.97 17.97 -1.57
C GLY A 167 10.90 17.28 -0.57
N TYR A 168 12.20 17.56 -0.63
CA TYR A 168 13.21 16.86 0.16
C TYR A 168 12.98 16.99 1.66
N LYS A 169 12.64 18.19 2.15
CA LYS A 169 12.40 18.41 3.58
C LYS A 169 11.26 17.55 4.10
N ASP A 170 10.12 17.55 3.42
CA ASP A 170 8.94 16.81 3.85
C ASP A 170 9.08 15.31 3.61
N ALA A 171 9.72 14.91 2.50
CA ALA A 171 10.09 13.50 2.26
C ALA A 171 11.00 12.97 3.38
N THR A 172 11.95 13.77 3.87
CA THR A 172 12.82 13.39 4.99
C THR A 172 12.01 13.17 6.27
N ASN A 173 11.07 14.06 6.57
CA ASN A 173 10.20 13.96 7.75
C ASN A 173 9.26 12.76 7.64
N TRP A 174 8.67 12.56 6.47
CA TRP A 174 7.80 11.44 6.17
C TRP A 174 8.54 10.10 6.30
N ASN A 175 9.70 9.96 5.65
CA ASN A 175 10.55 8.76 5.77
C ASN A 175 10.93 8.47 7.23
N THR A 176 11.29 9.50 8.00
CA THR A 176 11.64 9.34 9.42
C THR A 176 10.44 8.86 10.24
N THR A 177 9.27 9.45 10.02
CA THR A 177 8.03 9.12 10.73
C THR A 177 7.59 7.69 10.43
N LEU A 178 7.53 7.33 9.13
CA LEU A 178 7.15 6.00 8.68
C LEU A 178 8.10 4.94 9.24
N ASN A 179 9.42 5.15 9.12
CA ASN A 179 10.39 4.15 9.56
C ASN A 179 10.45 4.02 11.09
N THR A 180 10.18 5.09 11.84
CA THR A 180 10.01 5.02 13.29
C THR A 180 8.83 4.13 13.68
N ALA A 181 7.69 4.26 12.98
CA ALA A 181 6.53 3.42 13.20
C ALA A 181 6.79 1.96 12.80
N LEU A 182 7.37 1.73 11.63
CA LEU A 182 7.66 0.38 11.11
C LEU A 182 8.72 -0.36 11.93
N LYS A 183 9.68 0.35 12.53
CA LYS A 183 10.63 -0.26 13.46
C LYS A 183 9.94 -0.83 14.70
N LYS A 184 8.86 -0.19 15.16
CA LYS A 184 8.05 -0.66 16.30
C LYS A 184 7.02 -1.71 15.90
N TYR A 185 6.46 -1.60 14.69
CA TYR A 185 5.42 -2.48 14.15
C TYR A 185 5.82 -3.03 12.77
N PRO A 186 6.86 -3.89 12.69
CA PRO A 186 7.39 -4.39 11.42
C PRO A 186 6.46 -5.40 10.71
N ASP A 187 5.38 -5.81 11.38
CA ASP A 187 4.32 -6.65 10.82
C ASP A 187 3.08 -5.85 10.36
N THR A 188 3.24 -4.54 10.15
CA THR A 188 2.21 -3.70 9.53
C THR A 188 1.78 -4.28 8.18
N SER A 189 0.47 -4.29 7.96
CA SER A 189 -0.19 -4.85 6.77
C SER A 189 -0.40 -3.82 5.66
N PHE A 190 -0.79 -2.60 6.04
CA PHE A 190 -0.96 -1.47 5.13
C PHE A 190 -0.98 -0.14 5.91
N ILE A 191 -0.88 0.97 5.19
CA ILE A 191 -1.09 2.32 5.70
C ILE A 191 -2.52 2.76 5.35
N ILE A 192 -3.19 3.42 6.28
CA ILE A 192 -4.39 4.23 6.05
C ILE A 192 -3.92 5.68 6.12
N SER A 193 -4.09 6.44 5.04
CA SER A 193 -3.77 7.86 4.99
C SER A 193 -5.06 8.69 4.84
N CYS A 194 -5.39 9.52 5.82
CA CYS A 194 -6.62 10.31 5.89
C CYS A 194 -6.61 11.59 5.03
N GLY A 195 -5.89 11.61 3.92
CA GLY A 195 -5.86 12.76 3.01
C GLY A 195 -4.60 13.61 3.14
N ASP A 196 -4.51 14.58 2.24
CA ASP A 196 -3.39 15.52 2.10
C ASP A 196 -2.06 14.79 1.96
N GLN A 197 -1.95 13.99 0.89
CA GLN A 197 -0.70 13.31 0.55
C GLN A 197 0.32 14.33 0.05
N THR A 198 -0.17 15.26 -0.77
CA THR A 198 0.61 16.30 -1.43
C THR A 198 0.10 17.69 -1.09
N GLN A 199 0.99 18.68 -1.08
CA GLN A 199 0.64 20.04 -0.71
C GLN A 199 -0.24 20.75 -1.74
N THR A 200 -0.07 20.48 -3.03
CA THR A 200 -0.71 21.26 -4.10
C THR A 200 -1.75 20.49 -4.89
N GLY A 201 -1.75 19.15 -4.82
CA GLY A 201 -2.58 18.30 -5.67
C GLY A 201 -2.29 18.43 -7.17
N ALA A 202 -1.22 19.16 -7.55
CA ALA A 202 -0.92 19.55 -8.92
C ALA A 202 0.53 19.22 -9.34
N SER A 203 1.37 18.74 -8.40
CA SER A 203 2.78 18.45 -8.65
C SER A 203 3.09 16.96 -8.62
N ALA A 204 3.68 16.46 -9.71
CA ALA A 204 4.23 15.10 -9.75
C ALA A 204 5.46 14.92 -8.84
N ILE A 205 6.19 16.01 -8.58
CA ILE A 205 7.36 16.02 -7.68
C ILE A 205 6.92 15.75 -6.23
N GLU A 206 5.78 16.29 -5.80
CA GLU A 206 5.24 16.05 -4.45
C GLU A 206 4.82 14.59 -4.26
N TRP A 207 4.29 13.95 -5.30
CA TRP A 207 4.03 12.52 -5.28
C TRP A 207 5.31 11.68 -5.30
N ALA A 208 6.33 12.07 -6.07
CA ALA A 208 7.65 11.43 -6.03
C ALA A 208 8.26 11.50 -4.61
N ALA A 209 8.13 12.64 -3.94
CA ALA A 209 8.52 12.83 -2.55
C ALA A 209 7.72 11.94 -1.58
N THR A 210 6.39 11.92 -1.71
CA THR A 210 5.48 11.10 -0.89
C THR A 210 5.79 9.60 -1.00
N LEU A 211 6.07 9.11 -2.21
CA LEU A 211 6.37 7.71 -2.49
C LEU A 211 7.83 7.33 -2.26
N SER A 212 8.71 8.29 -1.96
CA SER A 212 10.16 8.07 -1.87
C SER A 212 10.63 7.11 -0.77
N PRO A 213 9.97 6.95 0.41
CA PRO A 213 10.45 6.00 1.41
C PRO A 213 10.51 4.57 0.84
N LYS A 214 11.64 3.87 1.05
CA LYS A 214 11.84 2.51 0.51
C LYS A 214 10.75 1.53 0.89
N ALA A 215 10.19 1.68 2.10
CA ALA A 215 9.09 0.85 2.59
C ALA A 215 7.84 0.88 1.69
N MET A 216 7.63 1.94 0.91
CA MET A 216 6.48 2.08 0.00
C MET A 216 6.49 1.08 -1.17
N ARG A 217 7.60 0.37 -1.41
CA ARG A 217 7.65 -0.76 -2.36
C ARG A 217 7.07 -2.05 -1.80
N ASN A 218 6.85 -2.12 -0.49
CA ASN A 218 6.42 -3.35 0.17
C ASN A 218 5.14 -3.15 1.00
N LEU A 219 4.68 -1.90 1.13
CA LEU A 219 3.58 -1.51 2.00
C LEU A 219 2.48 -0.78 1.21
N PRO A 220 1.28 -1.38 1.07
CA PRO A 220 0.16 -0.73 0.42
C PRO A 220 -0.34 0.45 1.25
N MET A 221 -0.79 1.52 0.59
CA MET A 221 -1.36 2.70 1.23
C MET A 221 -2.76 2.97 0.70
N ALA A 222 -3.77 2.82 1.55
CA ALA A 222 -5.13 3.27 1.29
C ALA A 222 -5.21 4.77 1.58
N THR A 223 -5.35 5.59 0.55
CA THR A 223 -5.42 7.04 0.68
C THR A 223 -6.85 7.54 0.57
N THR A 224 -7.20 8.50 1.42
CA THR A 224 -8.34 9.41 1.26
C THR A 224 -7.91 10.63 0.44
N ILE A 225 -8.86 11.31 -0.19
CA ILE A 225 -8.62 12.60 -0.86
C ILE A 225 -8.79 13.72 0.15
N GLY A 226 -7.72 14.49 0.40
CA GLY A 226 -7.80 15.69 1.23
C GLY A 226 -7.97 16.98 0.42
N ASN A 227 -8.17 18.11 1.11
CA ASN A 227 -8.42 19.39 0.44
C ASN A 227 -7.17 19.91 -0.30
N HIS A 228 -5.95 19.58 0.14
CA HIS A 228 -4.74 19.88 -0.63
C HIS A 228 -4.59 19.00 -1.86
N ASP A 229 -4.99 17.73 -1.79
CA ASP A 229 -5.04 16.86 -2.98
C ASP A 229 -6.08 17.38 -4.00
N HIS A 230 -7.22 17.89 -3.51
CA HIS A 230 -8.32 18.42 -4.32
C HIS A 230 -8.00 19.74 -5.06
N LYS A 231 -6.92 20.44 -4.68
CA LYS A 231 -6.47 21.66 -5.39
C LYS A 231 -6.07 21.38 -6.84
N GLY A 232 -5.72 20.13 -7.16
CA GLY A 232 -5.46 19.70 -8.53
C GLY A 232 -6.02 18.31 -8.84
N SER A 233 -5.41 17.66 -9.83
CA SER A 233 -5.88 16.40 -10.40
C SER A 233 -4.86 15.26 -10.33
N THR A 234 -3.71 15.46 -9.68
CA THR A 234 -2.62 14.48 -9.76
C THR A 234 -2.92 13.20 -8.99
N TYR A 235 -3.71 13.26 -7.90
CA TYR A 235 -4.02 12.12 -7.04
C TYR A 235 -4.45 10.85 -7.82
N GLN A 236 -5.40 10.98 -8.76
CA GLN A 236 -5.90 9.82 -9.52
C GLN A 236 -4.81 9.09 -10.32
N HIS A 237 -3.71 9.77 -10.65
CA HIS A 237 -2.61 9.21 -11.43
C HIS A 237 -1.72 8.30 -10.59
N TYR A 238 -1.77 8.36 -9.25
CA TYR A 238 -0.90 7.59 -8.35
C TYR A 238 -1.60 6.46 -7.59
N VAL A 239 -2.91 6.29 -7.78
CA VAL A 239 -3.71 5.27 -7.08
C VAL A 239 -4.32 4.25 -8.03
N ASN A 240 -4.56 3.04 -7.52
CA ASN A 240 -5.36 2.00 -8.17
C ASN A 240 -6.35 1.45 -7.14
N ASN A 241 -7.30 2.28 -6.71
CA ASN A 241 -8.22 1.93 -5.63
C ASN A 241 -9.30 0.95 -6.12
N PRO A 242 -9.61 -0.12 -5.36
CA PRO A 242 -10.60 -1.11 -5.72
C PRO A 242 -12.03 -0.58 -5.50
N ASN A 243 -13.02 -1.14 -6.18
CA ASN A 243 -14.45 -0.85 -5.96
C ASN A 243 -14.81 0.66 -5.97
N SER A 244 -14.10 1.46 -6.76
CA SER A 244 -14.34 2.89 -6.86
C SER A 244 -15.67 3.22 -7.54
N GLN A 245 -16.29 4.33 -7.13
CA GLN A 245 -17.51 4.83 -7.75
C GLN A 245 -17.21 5.89 -8.81
N LEU A 246 -17.72 5.69 -10.03
CA LEU A 246 -17.70 6.67 -11.12
C LEU A 246 -18.97 7.56 -11.16
N ILE A 247 -19.70 7.69 -10.05
CA ILE A 247 -20.99 8.39 -10.06
C ILE A 247 -20.81 9.89 -10.31
N SER A 248 -19.72 10.50 -9.82
CA SER A 248 -19.35 11.87 -10.18
C SER A 248 -18.02 11.95 -10.94
N THR A 249 -17.92 12.95 -11.81
CA THR A 249 -16.71 13.29 -12.59
C THR A 249 -15.70 14.07 -11.75
N SER A 250 -15.44 13.64 -10.52
CA SER A 250 -14.38 14.25 -9.70
C SER A 250 -13.06 14.19 -10.47
N LYS A 251 -12.45 15.36 -10.69
CA LYS A 251 -11.18 15.47 -11.43
C LYS A 251 -9.98 14.99 -10.62
N THR A 252 -10.12 14.86 -9.30
CA THR A 252 -9.01 14.49 -8.40
C THR A 252 -8.94 12.99 -8.19
N GLY A 253 -10.08 12.32 -8.08
CA GLY A 253 -10.19 10.89 -7.73
C GLY A 253 -11.58 10.54 -7.23
N THR A 254 -11.82 9.26 -6.99
CA THR A 254 -13.15 8.73 -6.65
C THR A 254 -13.15 8.06 -5.27
N PRO A 255 -14.24 8.17 -4.51
CA PRO A 255 -14.37 7.43 -3.27
C PRO A 255 -14.53 5.93 -3.56
N TYR A 256 -14.18 5.09 -2.58
CA TYR A 256 -14.04 3.65 -2.79
C TYR A 256 -14.20 2.86 -1.49
N TRP A 257 -14.15 1.55 -1.58
CA TRP A 257 -14.16 0.67 -0.41
C TRP A 257 -13.33 -0.58 -0.65
N PHE A 258 -12.83 -1.17 0.42
CA PHE A 258 -12.14 -2.45 0.39
C PHE A 258 -12.38 -3.20 1.69
N ARG A 259 -12.12 -4.50 1.68
CA ARG A 259 -12.20 -5.34 2.88
C ARG A 259 -10.83 -5.87 3.24
N TYR A 260 -10.55 -5.95 4.53
CA TYR A 260 -9.38 -6.67 5.03
C TYR A 260 -9.80 -7.53 6.22
N GLY A 261 -9.84 -8.85 6.02
CA GLY A 261 -10.41 -9.75 7.02
C GLY A 261 -11.88 -9.46 7.30
N ASP A 262 -12.22 -9.31 8.57
CA ASP A 262 -13.57 -8.99 9.03
C ASP A 262 -13.93 -7.50 8.99
N VAL A 263 -13.02 -6.63 8.52
CA VAL A 263 -13.18 -5.18 8.54
C VAL A 263 -13.46 -4.63 7.14
N LEU A 264 -14.59 -3.94 6.99
CA LEU A 264 -14.94 -3.15 5.81
C LEU A 264 -14.47 -1.71 5.99
N PHE A 265 -13.62 -1.23 5.08
CA PHE A 265 -13.18 0.16 5.02
C PHE A 265 -13.93 0.87 3.90
N VAL A 266 -14.63 1.96 4.24
CA VAL A 266 -15.31 2.83 3.28
C VAL A 266 -14.62 4.19 3.29
N VAL A 267 -14.00 4.52 2.16
CA VAL A 267 -13.20 5.73 1.98
C VAL A 267 -14.03 6.78 1.26
N PHE A 268 -14.53 7.73 2.04
CA PHE A 268 -15.36 8.82 1.55
C PHE A 268 -14.51 9.96 1.01
N ASN A 269 -15.09 10.74 0.10
CA ASN A 269 -14.50 11.98 -0.39
C ASN A 269 -15.22 13.19 0.21
N THR A 270 -14.76 13.67 1.36
CA THR A 270 -15.37 14.83 2.03
C THR A 270 -15.05 16.17 1.36
N THR A 271 -14.10 16.21 0.42
CA THR A 271 -13.90 17.38 -0.46
C THR A 271 -15.03 17.53 -1.48
N ASN A 272 -15.79 16.45 -1.71
CA ASN A 272 -17.00 16.46 -2.52
C ASN A 272 -18.24 16.43 -1.60
N ALA A 273 -18.98 17.53 -1.54
CA ALA A 273 -20.21 17.63 -0.75
C ALA A 273 -21.41 16.85 -1.34
N ASN A 274 -21.19 15.97 -2.33
CA ASN A 274 -22.25 15.16 -2.93
C ASN A 274 -22.69 14.03 -2.00
N VAL A 275 -23.67 14.34 -1.16
CA VAL A 275 -24.28 13.41 -0.18
C VAL A 275 -24.82 12.13 -0.82
N PHE A 276 -25.38 12.22 -2.04
CA PHE A 276 -25.94 11.05 -2.72
C PHE A 276 -24.85 10.06 -3.15
N GLU A 277 -23.68 10.57 -3.55
CA GLU A 277 -22.52 9.72 -3.87
C GLU A 277 -22.03 9.00 -2.60
N SER A 278 -21.85 9.72 -1.49
CA SER A 278 -21.42 9.12 -0.23
C SER A 278 -22.44 8.12 0.33
N HIS A 279 -23.74 8.42 0.25
CA HIS A 279 -24.80 7.49 0.66
C HIS A 279 -24.79 6.22 -0.19
N ALA A 280 -24.74 6.35 -1.52
CA ALA A 280 -24.71 5.22 -2.45
C ALA A 280 -23.45 4.37 -2.30
N LEU A 281 -22.30 4.98 -1.98
CA LEU A 281 -21.07 4.28 -1.67
C LEU A 281 -21.22 3.38 -0.46
N ALA A 282 -21.67 3.94 0.66
CA ALA A 282 -21.89 3.20 1.90
C ALA A 282 -22.88 2.06 1.71
N GLU A 283 -24.01 2.34 1.04
CA GLU A 283 -25.02 1.32 0.74
C GLU A 283 -24.44 0.15 -0.05
N ARG A 284 -23.70 0.43 -1.13
CA ARG A 284 -23.10 -0.61 -1.97
C ARG A 284 -22.00 -1.38 -1.25
N ALA A 285 -21.16 -0.71 -0.49
CA ALA A 285 -20.08 -1.34 0.27
C ALA A 285 -20.66 -2.35 1.28
N ILE A 286 -21.72 -1.97 1.98
CA ILE A 286 -22.36 -2.80 3.00
C ILE A 286 -23.18 -3.93 2.38
N LEU A 287 -23.94 -3.65 1.31
CA LEU A 287 -24.65 -4.70 0.57
C LEU A 287 -23.72 -5.75 -0.03
N ALA A 288 -22.51 -5.35 -0.45
CA ALA A 288 -21.49 -6.27 -0.95
C ALA A 288 -20.77 -7.05 0.16
N ASN A 289 -20.84 -6.59 1.42
CA ASN A 289 -20.14 -7.17 2.56
C ASN A 289 -21.08 -7.31 3.78
N PRO A 290 -22.19 -8.06 3.66
CA PRO A 290 -23.19 -8.15 4.72
C PRO A 290 -22.68 -8.85 5.99
N ASP A 291 -21.58 -9.59 5.88
CA ASP A 291 -20.92 -10.35 6.94
C ASP A 291 -19.71 -9.63 7.57
N ALA A 292 -19.40 -8.39 7.15
CA ALA A 292 -18.37 -7.59 7.81
C ALA A 292 -18.73 -7.37 9.29
N LYS A 293 -17.79 -7.66 10.20
CA LYS A 293 -18.00 -7.50 11.65
C LYS A 293 -17.72 -6.08 12.11
N TRP A 294 -16.86 -5.37 11.38
CA TRP A 294 -16.48 -3.99 11.66
C TRP A 294 -16.60 -3.14 10.40
N ARG A 295 -17.16 -1.94 10.53
CA ARG A 295 -17.29 -0.94 9.48
C ARG A 295 -16.51 0.31 9.88
N VAL A 296 -15.53 0.68 9.08
CA VAL A 296 -14.64 1.83 9.31
C VAL A 296 -14.88 2.87 8.23
N ALA A 297 -15.22 4.09 8.63
CA ALA A 297 -15.31 5.25 7.77
C ALA A 297 -13.96 5.98 7.74
N LEU A 298 -13.44 6.24 6.55
CA LEU A 298 -12.23 7.03 6.33
C LEU A 298 -12.60 8.29 5.55
N PHE A 299 -12.20 9.45 6.07
CA PHE A 299 -12.40 10.75 5.45
C PHE A 299 -11.23 11.68 5.83
N HIS A 300 -11.33 12.98 5.55
CA HIS A 300 -10.22 13.94 5.72
C HIS A 300 -10.59 15.14 6.58
N HIS A 301 -11.78 15.72 6.34
CA HIS A 301 -12.19 16.88 7.13
C HIS A 301 -12.46 16.47 8.58
N ASP A 302 -11.89 17.21 9.54
CA ASP A 302 -12.11 17.02 10.98
C ASP A 302 -13.58 17.26 11.36
N LEU A 303 -14.37 16.18 11.42
CA LEU A 303 -15.82 16.27 11.65
C LEU A 303 -16.19 16.22 13.12
N TYR A 304 -15.32 15.67 13.97
CA TYR A 304 -15.62 15.43 15.39
C TYR A 304 -14.57 15.95 16.36
N GLY A 305 -13.44 16.42 15.86
CA GLY A 305 -12.36 16.97 16.65
C GLY A 305 -12.61 18.41 17.09
N THR A 306 -11.60 18.94 17.77
CA THR A 306 -11.60 20.30 18.32
C THR A 306 -10.47 21.13 17.73
N GLY A 307 -9.93 20.72 16.58
CA GLY A 307 -8.82 21.37 15.90
C GLY A 307 -9.21 22.75 15.37
N HIS A 308 -8.22 23.51 14.90
CA HIS A 308 -8.45 24.83 14.30
C HIS A 308 -9.47 24.76 13.16
N HIS A 309 -9.48 23.68 12.38
CA HIS A 309 -10.39 23.48 11.27
C HIS A 309 -11.78 22.97 11.67
N ALA A 310 -11.95 22.43 12.89
CA ALA A 310 -13.26 21.92 13.34
C ALA A 310 -14.37 23.01 13.38
N ILE A 311 -13.99 24.28 13.46
CA ILE A 311 -14.92 25.42 13.47
C ILE A 311 -15.21 26.01 12.09
N ASP A 312 -14.60 25.48 11.03
CA ASP A 312 -14.83 25.95 9.66
C ASP A 312 -16.29 25.64 9.25
N ASN A 313 -16.97 26.61 8.61
CA ASN A 313 -18.41 26.50 8.34
C ASN A 313 -18.79 25.26 7.51
N ASP A 314 -17.90 24.84 6.61
CA ASP A 314 -18.10 23.66 5.77
C ASP A 314 -18.15 22.38 6.61
N ASN A 315 -17.41 22.33 7.73
CA ASN A 315 -17.37 21.17 8.61
C ASN A 315 -18.69 20.95 9.37
N TYR A 316 -19.47 21.99 9.69
CA TYR A 316 -20.80 21.80 10.30
C TYR A 316 -21.78 21.10 9.35
N MET A 317 -21.76 21.48 8.07
CA MET A 317 -22.59 20.83 7.06
C MET A 317 -22.13 19.39 6.81
N LEU A 318 -20.83 19.18 6.66
CA LEU A 318 -20.25 17.85 6.47
C LEU A 318 -20.53 16.96 7.69
N GLN A 319 -20.37 17.46 8.91
CA GLN A 319 -20.69 16.73 10.14
C GLN A 319 -22.15 16.29 10.13
N GLY A 320 -23.11 17.18 9.91
CA GLY A 320 -24.53 16.81 9.87
C GLY A 320 -24.85 15.72 8.85
N VAL A 321 -24.21 15.77 7.67
CA VAL A 321 -24.40 14.78 6.60
C VAL A 321 -23.74 13.45 6.93
N TYR A 322 -22.45 13.46 7.24
CA TYR A 322 -21.66 12.26 7.39
C TYR A 322 -21.97 11.54 8.70
N SER A 323 -22.31 12.24 9.79
CA SER A 323 -22.86 11.61 11.00
C SER A 323 -24.15 10.85 10.68
N ALA A 324 -25.07 11.43 9.89
CA ALA A 324 -26.30 10.77 9.52
C ALA A 324 -26.08 9.53 8.63
N ILE A 325 -25.09 9.58 7.72
CA ILE A 325 -24.67 8.42 6.93
C ILE A 325 -24.08 7.34 7.85
N MET A 326 -23.16 7.72 8.72
CA MET A 326 -22.48 6.80 9.65
C MET A 326 -23.49 6.11 10.57
N ASP A 327 -24.43 6.85 11.17
CA ASP A 327 -25.49 6.31 12.01
C ASP A 327 -26.42 5.37 11.22
N LYS A 328 -26.88 5.80 10.04
CA LYS A 328 -27.80 5.01 9.20
C LYS A 328 -27.22 3.65 8.82
N PHE A 329 -25.91 3.63 8.58
CA PHE A 329 -25.19 2.45 8.10
C PHE A 329 -24.37 1.77 9.20
N GLU A 330 -24.56 2.19 10.46
CA GLU A 330 -23.96 1.60 11.67
C GLU A 330 -22.44 1.43 11.54
N PHE A 331 -21.74 2.52 11.22
CA PHE A 331 -20.27 2.53 11.25
C PHE A 331 -19.77 2.46 12.70
N ASP A 332 -18.77 1.61 12.94
CA ASP A 332 -18.22 1.39 14.28
C ASP A 332 -17.09 2.38 14.61
N LEU A 333 -16.33 2.76 13.60
CA LEU A 333 -15.14 3.60 13.70
C LEU A 333 -15.14 4.64 12.58
N ALA A 334 -14.63 5.83 12.89
CA ALA A 334 -14.45 6.94 11.98
C ALA A 334 -13.04 7.51 12.18
N PHE A 335 -12.30 7.68 11.10
CA PHE A 335 -10.99 8.35 11.09
C PHE A 335 -10.98 9.47 10.05
N ASP A 336 -10.63 10.66 10.50
CA ASP A 336 -10.26 11.86 9.74
C ASP A 336 -8.75 12.14 9.78
#